data_AF-A0A1I2C7I9-F1
#
_entry.id   AF-A0A1I2C7I9-F1
#
_cell.length_a   1.000
_cell.length_b   1.000
_cell.length_c   1.000
_cell.angle_alpha   90.00
_cell.angle_beta   90.00
_cell.angle_gamma   90.00
#
_symmetry.space_group_name_H-M   'P 1'
#
loop_
_entity.id
_entity.type
_entity.pdbx_description
1 polymer ?
#
loop_
_entity_poly.entity_id
_entity_poly.type
_entity_poly.pdbx_seq_one_letter_code
_entity_poly.pdbx_strand_id
1 'polypeptide(L)'
;MILKSKRERLIDEICETAHLQDYRTVVTEIVIMIEADGCKVYTDHSRTASSYTSPMGQEPIIRVSLLWVRQPLTVVWRLLHEYGHHLSGPRIAEDTDIIREELAWNHAEVILQNYPQLLEMKMDFQQCKDHDLETYYAKYSK
;
A
#
# COMPACT_ATOMS: atom_id res chain seq x y z
N MET A 1 16.88 -20.07 -20.78
CA MET A 1 15.73 -19.24 -20.38
C MET A 1 15.67 -19.25 -18.86
N ILE A 2 15.98 -18.12 -18.20
CA ILE A 2 15.95 -18.03 -16.74
C ILE A 2 14.50 -17.82 -16.32
N LEU A 3 13.97 -18.72 -15.48
CA LEU A 3 12.63 -18.58 -14.90
C LEU A 3 12.64 -17.43 -13.90
N LYS A 4 11.77 -16.43 -14.12
CA LYS A 4 11.59 -15.32 -13.17
C LYS A 4 11.08 -15.86 -11.82
N SER A 5 11.61 -15.30 -10.74
CA SER A 5 11.13 -15.56 -9.38
C SER A 5 9.66 -15.13 -9.21
N LYS A 6 9.00 -15.57 -8.12
CA LYS A 6 7.63 -15.11 -7.80
C LYS A 6 7.59 -13.59 -7.59
N ARG A 7 8.59 -13.05 -6.87
CA ARG A 7 8.71 -11.61 -6.59
C ARG A 7 8.91 -10.79 -7.87
N GLU A 8 9.80 -11.23 -8.76
CA GLU A 8 10.02 -10.52 -10.03
C GLU A 8 8.75 -10.47 -10.88
N ARG A 9 7.98 -11.56 -10.93
CA ARG A 9 6.68 -11.58 -11.62
C ARG A 9 5.65 -10.64 -10.99
N LEU A 10 5.61 -10.56 -9.67
CA LEU A 10 4.75 -9.60 -8.96
C LEU A 10 5.14 -8.15 -9.30
N ILE A 11 6.43 -7.82 -9.25
CA ILE A 11 6.93 -6.48 -9.57
C ILE A 11 6.62 -6.14 -11.04
N ASP A 12 6.84 -7.08 -11.97
CA ASP A 12 6.46 -6.92 -13.37
C ASP A 12 4.98 -6.62 -13.51
N GLU A 13 4.12 -7.40 -12.86
CA GLU A 13 2.67 -7.22 -12.94
C GLU A 13 2.22 -5.85 -12.44
N ILE A 14 2.73 -5.42 -11.27
CA ILE A 14 2.45 -4.10 -10.70
C ILE A 14 2.90 -3.01 -11.67
N CYS A 15 4.15 -3.08 -12.14
CA CYS A 15 4.74 -2.04 -12.95
C CYS A 15 4.10 -1.95 -14.35
N GLU A 16 3.87 -3.09 -15.01
CA GLU A 16 3.25 -3.16 -16.33
C GLU A 16 1.81 -2.68 -16.30
N THR A 17 1.00 -3.14 -15.34
CA THR A 17 -0.43 -2.81 -15.26
C THR A 17 -0.67 -1.36 -14.85
N ALA A 18 0.12 -0.84 -13.90
CA ALA A 18 -0.03 0.51 -13.38
C ALA A 18 0.78 1.56 -14.15
N HIS A 19 1.57 1.16 -15.15
CA HIS A 19 2.51 2.03 -15.88
C HIS A 19 3.57 2.69 -14.97
N LEU A 20 4.21 1.92 -14.08
CA LEU A 20 5.21 2.39 -13.10
C LEU A 20 6.67 2.10 -13.51
N GLN A 21 6.99 2.14 -14.81
CA GLN A 21 8.29 1.67 -15.32
C GLN A 21 9.43 2.53 -14.80
N ASP A 22 9.20 3.84 -14.73
CA ASP A 22 10.16 4.82 -14.20
C ASP A 22 10.34 4.69 -12.68
N TYR A 23 9.39 4.06 -11.99
CA TYR A 23 9.41 3.83 -10.54
C TYR A 23 9.71 2.37 -10.17
N ARG A 24 10.14 1.54 -11.13
CA ARG A 24 10.33 0.11 -10.90
C ARG A 24 11.28 -0.19 -9.74
N THR A 25 12.37 0.56 -9.62
CA THR A 25 13.34 0.41 -8.52
C THR A 25 12.67 0.65 -7.16
N VAL A 26 11.89 1.73 -7.05
CA VAL A 26 11.10 2.05 -5.85
C VAL A 26 10.13 0.94 -5.51
N VAL A 27 9.33 0.50 -6.48
CA VAL A 27 8.35 -0.58 -6.28
C VAL A 27 9.05 -1.85 -5.80
N THR A 28 10.20 -2.17 -6.39
CA THR A 28 11.01 -3.33 -5.99
C THR A 28 11.47 -3.22 -4.54
N GLU A 29 12.02 -2.07 -4.14
CA GLU A 29 12.50 -1.83 -2.78
C GLU A 29 11.36 -1.90 -1.76
N ILE A 30 10.22 -1.29 -2.05
CA ILE A 30 9.04 -1.33 -1.17
C ILE A 30 8.55 -2.78 -1.01
N VAL A 31 8.40 -3.53 -2.10
CA VAL A 31 7.96 -4.94 -2.03
C VAL A 31 8.94 -5.79 -1.23
N ILE A 32 10.25 -5.60 -1.44
CA ILE A 32 11.29 -6.33 -0.68
C ILE A 32 11.22 -5.98 0.81
N MET A 33 11.07 -4.71 1.15
CA MET A 33 10.93 -4.25 2.55
C MET A 33 9.72 -4.90 3.22
N ILE A 34 8.55 -4.86 2.57
CA ILE A 34 7.31 -5.45 3.11
C ILE A 34 7.47 -6.97 3.34
N GLU A 35 8.06 -7.68 2.38
CA GLU A 35 8.29 -9.12 2.50
C GLU A 35 9.35 -9.47 3.54
N ALA A 36 10.35 -8.60 3.75
CA ALA A 36 11.37 -8.78 4.78
C ALA A 36 10.78 -8.65 6.20
N ASP A 37 9.76 -7.82 6.37
CA ASP A 37 8.99 -7.68 7.61
C ASP A 37 7.94 -8.81 7.81
N GLY A 38 7.92 -9.81 6.92
CA GLY A 38 7.08 -10.99 7.04
C GLY A 38 5.65 -10.81 6.53
N CYS A 39 5.39 -9.79 5.72
CA CYS A 39 4.10 -9.56 5.08
C CYS A 39 4.14 -9.90 3.59
N LYS A 40 3.20 -10.71 3.10
CA LYS A 40 3.12 -11.08 1.68
C LYS A 40 2.37 -10.05 0.87
N VAL A 41 2.85 -9.77 -0.34
CA VAL A 41 2.18 -8.86 -1.28
C VAL A 41 1.58 -9.64 -2.45
N TYR A 42 0.35 -9.31 -2.80
CA TYR A 42 -0.36 -9.81 -3.97
C TYR A 42 -1.05 -8.66 -4.70
N THR A 43 -1.39 -8.88 -5.96
CA THR A 43 -2.26 -8.01 -6.76
C THR A 43 -3.72 -8.44 -6.64
N ASP A 44 -4.64 -7.49 -6.79
CA ASP A 44 -6.07 -7.73 -6.92
C ASP A 44 -6.63 -6.96 -8.13
N HIS A 45 -7.31 -7.66 -9.03
CA HIS A 45 -7.95 -7.09 -10.22
C HIS A 45 -9.48 -7.10 -10.13
N SER A 46 -10.04 -7.48 -8.98
CA SER A 46 -11.48 -7.67 -8.78
C SER A 46 -12.14 -6.53 -8.00
N ARG A 47 -11.36 -5.73 -7.28
CA ARG A 47 -11.81 -4.65 -6.40
C ARG A 47 -10.94 -3.43 -6.61
N THR A 48 -11.52 -2.25 -6.41
CA THR A 48 -10.82 -0.96 -6.54
C THR A 48 -10.05 -0.55 -5.28
N ALA A 49 -10.36 -1.18 -4.14
CA ALA A 49 -9.70 -0.95 -2.86
C ALA A 49 -8.58 -1.98 -2.67
N SER A 50 -7.42 -1.50 -2.20
CA SER A 50 -6.38 -2.36 -1.65
C SER A 50 -6.80 -2.85 -0.26
N SER A 51 -6.11 -3.87 0.28
CA SER A 51 -6.42 -4.36 1.62
C SER A 51 -5.24 -5.03 2.31
N TYR A 52 -5.14 -4.80 3.61
CA TYR A 52 -4.32 -5.56 4.54
C TYR A 52 -5.18 -6.55 5.34
N THR A 53 -4.66 -7.76 5.53
CA THR A 53 -5.29 -8.80 6.34
C THR A 53 -4.26 -9.55 7.17
N SER A 54 -4.57 -9.87 8.43
CA SER A 54 -3.70 -10.65 9.32
C SER A 54 -4.48 -11.78 9.99
N PRO A 55 -4.75 -12.89 9.28
CA PRO A 55 -5.47 -14.02 9.84
C PRO A 55 -4.65 -14.72 10.93
N MET A 56 -5.31 -15.22 11.98
CA MET A 56 -4.63 -15.93 13.06
C MET A 56 -3.93 -17.19 12.53
N GLY A 57 -2.64 -17.34 12.82
CA GLY A 57 -1.84 -18.50 12.40
C GLY A 57 -1.43 -18.49 10.92
N GLN A 58 -1.59 -17.36 10.23
CA GLN A 58 -1.11 -17.17 8.86
C GLN A 58 -0.25 -15.91 8.76
N GLU A 59 0.60 -15.85 7.74
CA GLU A 59 1.36 -14.64 7.44
C GLU A 59 0.42 -13.52 6.99
N PRO A 60 0.61 -12.27 7.46
CA PRO A 60 -0.18 -11.14 7.00
C PRO A 60 -0.05 -10.92 5.50
N ILE A 61 -1.12 -10.44 4.88
CA ILE A 61 -1.22 -10.28 3.44
C ILE A 61 -1.68 -8.86 3.10
N ILE A 62 -0.97 -8.23 2.18
CA ILE A 62 -1.39 -7.03 1.46
C ILE A 62 -1.83 -7.44 0.05
N ARG A 63 -3.02 -6.98 -0.35
CA ARG A 63 -3.54 -7.06 -1.71
C ARG A 63 -3.62 -5.66 -2.27
N VAL A 64 -2.78 -5.33 -3.24
CA VAL A 64 -2.82 -4.03 -3.91
C VAL A 64 -3.76 -4.10 -5.11
N SER A 65 -4.76 -3.21 -5.14
CA SER A 65 -5.70 -3.12 -6.27
C SER A 65 -5.01 -2.58 -7.51
N LEU A 66 -5.11 -3.32 -8.61
CA LEU A 66 -4.74 -2.88 -9.97
C LEU A 66 -5.95 -2.61 -10.86
N LEU A 67 -7.17 -2.73 -10.32
CA LEU A 67 -8.39 -2.46 -11.07
C LEU A 67 -8.55 -0.95 -11.32
N TRP A 68 -8.69 -0.58 -12.60
CA TRP A 68 -8.97 0.80 -13.05
C TRP A 68 -7.98 1.86 -12.54
N VAL A 69 -6.70 1.52 -12.46
CA VAL A 69 -5.63 2.47 -12.10
C VAL A 69 -5.55 3.58 -13.15
N ARG A 70 -5.96 4.80 -12.76
CA ARG A 70 -5.86 6.01 -13.62
C ARG A 70 -4.59 6.81 -13.35
N GLN A 71 -4.14 6.81 -12.10
CA GLN A 71 -2.94 7.49 -11.64
C GLN A 71 -1.94 6.43 -11.18
N PRO A 72 -0.82 6.24 -11.88
CA PRO A 72 0.16 5.18 -11.59
C PRO A 72 0.59 5.14 -10.12
N LEU A 73 0.98 6.30 -9.58
CA LEU A 73 1.54 6.40 -8.23
C LEU A 73 0.55 6.09 -7.11
N THR A 74 -0.76 6.16 -7.38
CA THR A 74 -1.79 5.73 -6.41
C THR A 74 -1.60 4.27 -5.97
N VAL A 75 -1.05 3.42 -6.83
CA VAL A 75 -0.73 2.03 -6.47
C VAL A 75 0.39 1.98 -5.42
N VAL A 76 1.40 2.84 -5.54
CA VAL A 76 2.49 2.97 -4.57
C VAL A 76 1.97 3.54 -3.25
N TRP A 77 1.14 4.59 -3.30
CA TRP A 77 0.53 5.20 -2.11
C TRP A 77 -0.32 4.20 -1.33
N ARG A 78 -1.17 3.44 -2.02
CA ARG A 78 -1.98 2.40 -1.42
C ARG A 78 -1.14 1.26 -0.86
N LEU A 79 -0.08 0.85 -1.55
CA LEU A 79 0.83 -0.18 -1.04
C LEU A 79 1.48 0.26 0.29
N LEU A 80 1.94 1.52 0.37
CA LEU A 80 2.48 2.09 1.60
C LEU A 80 1.41 2.21 2.70
N HIS A 81 0.18 2.59 2.36
CA HIS A 81 -0.93 2.67 3.31
C HIS A 81 -1.29 1.30 3.89
N GLU A 82 -1.46 0.27 3.05
CA GLU A 82 -1.72 -1.09 3.53
C GLU A 82 -0.58 -1.65 4.38
N TYR A 83 0.66 -1.27 4.06
CA TYR A 83 1.80 -1.59 4.91
C TYR A 83 1.78 -0.83 6.23
N GLY A 84 1.29 0.41 6.23
CA GLY A 84 0.97 1.15 7.44
C GLY A 84 0.03 0.40 8.38
N HIS A 85 -0.99 -0.29 7.85
CA HIS A 85 -1.86 -1.15 8.67
C HIS A 85 -1.11 -2.34 9.30
N HIS A 86 -0.15 -2.91 8.58
CA HIS A 86 0.73 -3.95 9.14
C HIS A 86 1.56 -3.42 10.31
N LEU A 87 2.19 -2.26 10.13
CA LEU A 87 3.03 -1.63 11.15
C LEU A 87 2.25 -1.12 12.37
N SER A 88 0.98 -0.79 12.17
CA SER A 88 0.07 -0.36 13.24
C SER A 88 -0.20 -1.48 14.27
N GLY A 89 0.19 -2.73 14.01
CA GLY A 89 0.08 -3.83 14.96
C GLY A 89 -1.36 -4.23 15.30
N PRO A 90 -1.56 -5.08 16.32
CA PRO A 90 -2.90 -5.51 16.75
C PRO A 90 -3.71 -4.33 17.30
N ARG A 91 -5.04 -4.42 17.17
CA ARG A 91 -5.93 -3.39 17.71
C ARG A 91 -5.93 -3.39 19.24
N ILE A 92 -5.97 -2.19 19.82
CA ILE A 92 -6.20 -1.95 21.25
C ILE A 92 -7.62 -1.43 21.50
N ALA A 93 -8.05 -1.36 22.76
CA ALA A 93 -9.44 -1.05 23.12
C ALA A 93 -9.88 0.36 22.69
N GLU A 94 -8.93 1.28 22.58
CA GLU A 94 -9.11 2.68 22.21
C GLU A 94 -9.14 2.90 20.69
N ASP A 95 -8.84 1.87 19.89
CA ASP A 95 -8.76 1.98 18.45
C ASP A 95 -10.14 2.14 17.80
N THR A 96 -10.40 3.32 17.27
CA THR A 96 -11.48 3.52 16.30
C THR A 96 -10.99 3.21 14.88
N ASP A 97 -11.90 2.96 13.95
CA ASP A 97 -11.53 2.76 12.54
C ASP A 97 -10.77 3.97 11.99
N ILE A 98 -11.22 5.19 12.29
CA ILE A 98 -10.54 6.42 11.88
C ILE A 98 -9.10 6.47 12.42
N ILE A 99 -8.91 6.24 13.73
CA ILE A 99 -7.57 6.26 14.35
C ILE A 99 -6.64 5.26 13.66
N ARG A 100 -7.15 4.09 13.26
CA ARG A 100 -6.38 3.06 12.57
C ARG A 100 -5.98 3.46 11.15
N GLU A 101 -6.86 4.12 10.41
CA GLU A 101 -6.54 4.65 9.08
C GLU A 101 -5.52 5.80 9.19
N GLU A 102 -5.70 6.72 10.14
CA GLU A 102 -4.75 7.81 10.37
C GLU A 102 -3.36 7.28 10.76
N LEU A 103 -3.30 6.29 11.65
CA LEU A 103 -2.05 5.66 12.06
C LEU A 103 -1.35 4.98 10.87
N ALA A 104 -2.09 4.26 10.03
CA ALA A 104 -1.55 3.64 8.83
C ALA A 104 -0.97 4.67 7.85
N TRP A 105 -1.68 5.77 7.60
CA TRP A 105 -1.17 6.87 6.79
C TRP A 105 0.04 7.58 7.40
N ASN A 106 0.11 7.70 8.72
CA ASN A 106 1.27 8.27 9.39
C ASN A 106 2.51 7.38 9.21
N HIS A 107 2.35 6.05 9.33
CA HIS A 107 3.43 5.12 8.99
C HIS A 107 3.85 5.22 7.52
N ALA A 108 2.89 5.31 6.59
CA ALA A 108 3.17 5.49 5.17
C ALA A 108 3.96 6.79 4.90
N GLU A 109 3.61 7.90 5.56
CA GLU A 109 4.32 9.17 5.40
C GLU A 109 5.76 9.13 5.95
N VAL A 110 5.98 8.43 7.07
CA VAL A 110 7.34 8.23 7.61
C VAL A 110 8.19 7.43 6.64
N ILE A 111 7.65 6.35 6.06
CA ILE A 111 8.36 5.52 5.08
C ILE A 111 8.65 6.30 3.80
N LEU A 112 7.71 7.14 3.35
CA LEU A 112 7.86 7.96 2.16
C LEU A 112 9.12 8.85 2.21
N GLN A 113 9.56 9.28 3.39
CA GLN A 113 10.79 10.06 3.56
C GLN A 113 12.06 9.33 3.09
N ASN A 114 12.03 8.00 3.02
CA ASN A 114 13.14 7.19 2.52
C ASN A 114 13.24 7.14 0.99
N TYR A 115 12.27 7.72 0.28
CA TYR A 115 12.21 7.70 -1.19
C TYR A 115 12.18 9.12 -1.77
N PRO A 116 13.32 9.83 -1.84
CA PRO A 116 13.37 11.22 -2.30
C PRO A 116 12.72 11.46 -3.67
N GLN A 117 12.85 10.51 -4.59
CA GLN A 117 12.24 10.56 -5.93
C GLN A 117 10.70 10.56 -5.92
N LEU A 118 10.07 10.11 -4.83
CA LEU A 118 8.62 10.19 -4.64
C LEU A 118 8.19 11.48 -3.93
N LEU A 119 9.10 12.16 -3.22
CA LEU A 119 8.79 13.37 -2.44
C LEU A 119 8.40 14.55 -3.32
N GLU A 120 8.87 14.59 -4.57
CA GLU A 120 8.42 15.57 -5.56
C GLU A 120 6.91 15.45 -5.84
N MET A 121 6.34 14.27 -5.62
CA MET A 121 4.92 13.95 -5.81
C MET A 121 4.16 13.88 -4.47
N LYS A 122 4.69 14.50 -3.39
CA LYS A 122 4.06 14.50 -2.06
C LYS A 122 2.62 15.04 -2.08
N MET A 123 2.30 15.97 -3.00
CA MET A 123 0.93 16.46 -3.15
C MET A 123 -0.04 15.37 -3.60
N ASP A 124 0.36 14.49 -4.53
CA ASP A 124 -0.47 13.38 -4.99
C ASP A 124 -0.67 12.33 -3.88
N PHE A 125 0.37 12.11 -3.07
CA PHE A 125 0.26 11.30 -1.86
C PHE A 125 -0.77 11.90 -0.88
N GLN A 126 -0.70 13.20 -0.63
CA GLN A 126 -1.64 13.88 0.28
C GLN A 126 -3.07 13.81 -0.25
N GLN A 127 -3.29 14.01 -1.55
CA GLN A 127 -4.61 13.87 -2.17
C GLN A 127 -5.16 12.45 -2.03
N CYS A 128 -4.31 11.43 -2.18
CA CYS A 128 -4.71 10.04 -1.97
C CYS A 128 -5.12 9.78 -0.51
N LYS A 129 -4.32 10.28 0.44
CA LYS A 129 -4.60 10.19 1.88
C LYS A 129 -5.90 10.88 2.25
N ASP A 130 -6.09 12.12 1.80
CA ASP A 130 -7.28 12.92 2.10
C ASP A 130 -8.53 12.25 1.54
N HIS A 131 -8.47 11.77 0.30
CA HIS A 131 -9.58 11.04 -0.32
C HIS A 131 -9.99 9.81 0.49
N ASP A 132 -9.02 8.98 0.88
CA ASP A 132 -9.32 7.77 1.65
C ASP A 132 -9.88 8.14 3.03
N LEU A 133 -9.26 9.05 3.78
CA LEU A 133 -9.74 9.48 5.11
C LEU A 133 -11.13 10.13 5.08
N GLU A 134 -11.44 10.95 4.07
CA GLU A 134 -12.77 11.56 3.90
C GLU A 134 -13.88 10.50 3.80
N THR A 135 -13.62 9.36 3.16
CA THR A 135 -14.61 8.28 3.09
C THR A 135 -14.93 7.69 4.48
N TYR A 136 -13.92 7.60 5.35
CA TYR A 136 -14.12 7.17 6.74
C TYR A 136 -14.84 8.23 7.55
N TYR A 137 -14.40 9.49 7.48
CA TYR A 137 -15.08 10.58 8.18
C TYR A 137 -16.56 10.66 7.82
N ALA A 138 -16.91 10.62 6.52
CA ALA A 138 -18.29 10.62 6.08
C ALA A 138 -19.10 9.42 6.62
N LYS A 139 -18.48 8.24 6.75
CA LYS A 139 -19.12 7.03 7.26
C LYS A 139 -19.46 7.10 8.76
N TYR A 140 -18.60 7.73 9.56
CA TYR A 140 -18.73 7.78 11.03
C TYR A 140 -19.23 9.13 11.58
N SER A 141 -19.53 10.10 10.73
CA SER A 141 -20.12 11.41 11.12
C SER A 141 -21.63 11.35 11.44
N LYS A 142 -22.19 10.19 11.81
CA LYS A 142 -23.62 10.01 12.10
C LYS A 142 -23.89 9.60 13.54
#